data_AF-A0A077R9T2-F1
#
_entry.id   AF-A0A077R9T2-F1
#
_cell.length_a   1.000
_cell.length_b   1.000
_cell.length_c   1.000
_cell.angle_alpha   90.00
_cell.angle_beta   90.00
_cell.angle_gamma   90.00
#
_symmetry.space_group_name_H-M   'P 1'
#
loop_
_entity.id
_entity.type
_entity.pdbx_description
1 polymer ?
#
loop_
_entity_poly.entity_id
_entity_poly.type
_entity_poly.pdbx_seq_one_letter_code
_entity_poly.pdbx_strand_id
1 'polypeptide(L)'
;MAAPPISTIDTRPDSRRLADFAAKASETFVSAYYAASDSPQRTNLVPTLYLPNSSIVWNGTPVSGQQELTAMLNSMPGSKHEVQAFDSHALGGAVHGGGQDGGENNALSPS
;
A
#
# COMPACT_ATOMS: atom_id res chain seq x y z
N MET A 1 -11.84 18.27 39.58
CA MET A 1 -11.73 18.85 38.22
C MET A 1 -11.60 17.68 37.26
N ALA A 2 -12.58 17.49 36.37
CA ALA A 2 -12.63 16.36 35.43
C ALA A 2 -11.80 16.68 34.17
N ALA A 3 -11.07 15.69 33.66
CA ALA A 3 -10.32 15.81 32.40
C ALA A 3 -11.27 15.96 31.19
N PRO A 4 -10.87 16.70 30.14
CA PRO A 4 -11.70 16.85 28.94
C PRO A 4 -11.77 15.53 28.16
N PRO A 5 -12.89 15.27 27.44
CA PRO A 5 -13.01 14.07 26.60
C PRO A 5 -12.02 14.13 25.43
N ILE A 6 -11.32 13.02 25.18
CA ILE A 6 -10.55 12.81 23.95
C ILE A 6 -11.55 12.85 22.80
N SER A 7 -11.52 13.92 22.00
CA SER A 7 -12.30 14.01 20.76
C SER A 7 -11.77 12.95 19.78
N THR A 8 -12.43 11.80 19.75
CA THR A 8 -12.28 10.84 18.64
C THR A 8 -12.81 11.54 17.40
N ILE A 9 -11.92 12.18 16.64
CA ILE A 9 -12.26 12.74 15.32
C ILE A 9 -12.73 11.55 14.50
N ASP A 10 -14.02 11.56 14.26
CA ASP A 10 -14.66 10.56 13.46
C ASP A 10 -14.44 10.87 11.97
N THR A 11 -13.41 10.26 11.37
CA THR A 11 -13.10 10.35 9.94
C THR A 11 -13.93 9.38 9.07
N ARG A 12 -15.06 8.87 9.59
CA ARG A 12 -15.96 7.84 9.01
C ARG A 12 -16.26 7.93 7.50
N PRO A 13 -16.42 9.11 6.85
CA PRO A 13 -16.74 9.18 5.42
C PRO A 13 -15.54 8.84 4.52
N ASP A 14 -14.37 9.36 4.87
CA ASP A 14 -13.16 9.20 4.06
C ASP A 14 -12.56 7.80 4.25
N SER A 15 -12.67 7.24 5.46
CA SER A 15 -12.21 5.87 5.73
C SER A 15 -12.98 4.82 4.93
N ARG A 16 -14.32 4.93 4.82
CA ARG A 16 -15.11 4.01 3.99
C ARG A 16 -14.78 4.14 2.50
N ARG A 17 -14.63 5.36 1.99
CA ARG A 17 -14.26 5.59 0.58
C ARG A 17 -12.89 5.01 0.24
N LEU A 18 -11.91 5.21 1.13
CA LEU A 18 -10.58 4.64 0.98
C LEU A 18 -10.61 3.11 1.03
N ALA A 19 -11.44 2.52 1.90
CA ALA A 19 -11.65 1.07 1.95
C ALA A 19 -12.26 0.54 0.65
N ASP A 20 -13.31 1.18 0.12
CA ASP A 20 -13.93 0.78 -1.14
C ASP A 20 -12.97 0.88 -2.34
N PHE A 21 -12.14 1.94 -2.35
CA PHE A 21 -11.10 2.11 -3.36
C PHE A 21 -10.01 1.03 -3.24
N ALA A 22 -9.51 0.79 -2.02
CA ALA A 22 -8.51 -0.25 -1.77
C ALA A 22 -9.03 -1.64 -2.15
N ALA A 23 -10.28 -1.97 -1.83
CA ALA A 23 -10.88 -3.25 -2.19
C ALA A 23 -10.90 -3.47 -3.71
N LYS A 24 -11.39 -2.49 -4.48
CA LYS A 24 -11.45 -2.55 -5.95
C LYS A 24 -10.06 -2.60 -6.61
N ALA A 25 -9.13 -1.79 -6.10
CA ALA A 25 -7.76 -1.76 -6.59
C ALA A 25 -7.07 -3.10 -6.33
N SER A 26 -7.24 -3.66 -5.13
CA SER A 26 -6.69 -4.96 -4.75
C SER A 26 -7.28 -6.11 -5.57
N GLU A 27 -8.60 -6.13 -5.81
CA GLU A 27 -9.23 -7.15 -6.67
C GLU A 27 -8.58 -7.18 -8.07
N THR A 28 -8.42 -6.01 -8.67
CA THR A 28 -7.79 -5.85 -9.98
C THR A 28 -6.32 -6.28 -9.94
N PHE A 29 -5.57 -5.85 -8.92
CA PHE A 29 -4.16 -6.16 -8.78
C PHE A 29 -3.91 -7.65 -8.54
N VAL A 30 -4.68 -8.29 -7.65
CA VAL A 30 -4.56 -9.73 -7.34
C VAL A 30 -4.78 -10.57 -8.60
N SER A 31 -5.83 -10.24 -9.37
CA SER A 31 -6.10 -10.90 -10.64
C SER A 31 -4.93 -10.76 -11.63
N ALA A 32 -4.44 -9.53 -11.83
CA ALA A 32 -3.32 -9.26 -12.73
C ALA A 32 -2.00 -9.91 -12.28
N TYR A 33 -1.70 -9.87 -10.98
CA TYR A 33 -0.46 -10.39 -10.40
C TYR A 33 -0.38 -11.91 -10.55
N TYR A 34 -1.46 -12.64 -10.22
CA TYR A 34 -1.47 -14.09 -10.37
C TYR A 34 -1.58 -14.53 -11.83
N ALA A 35 -2.28 -13.79 -12.69
CA ALA A 35 -2.25 -14.02 -14.14
C ALA A 35 -0.84 -13.87 -14.72
N ALA A 36 -0.09 -12.85 -14.29
CA ALA A 36 1.32 -12.67 -14.67
C ALA A 36 2.21 -13.79 -14.13
N SER A 37 1.97 -14.24 -12.89
CA SER A 37 2.75 -15.29 -12.23
C SER A 37 2.57 -16.66 -12.88
N ASP A 38 1.35 -16.98 -13.32
CA ASP A 38 1.00 -18.25 -13.97
C ASP A 38 1.29 -18.24 -15.48
N SER A 39 1.56 -17.07 -16.05
CA SER A 39 1.89 -16.93 -17.46
C SER A 39 3.24 -17.60 -17.79
N PRO A 40 3.38 -18.19 -18.99
CA PRO A 40 4.68 -18.62 -19.51
C PRO A 40 5.71 -17.48 -19.57
N GLN A 41 5.26 -16.22 -19.59
CA GLN A 41 6.10 -15.02 -19.62
C GLN A 41 6.37 -14.44 -18.22
N ARG A 42 6.11 -15.19 -17.14
CA ARG A 42 6.23 -14.70 -15.75
C ARG A 42 7.56 -14.03 -15.43
N THR A 43 8.66 -14.51 -16.02
CA THR A 43 10.01 -13.99 -15.80
C THR A 43 10.19 -12.57 -16.35
N ASN A 44 9.37 -12.16 -17.31
CA ASN A 44 9.34 -10.80 -17.85
C ASN A 44 8.25 -9.96 -17.19
N LEU A 45 7.09 -10.55 -16.88
CA LEU A 45 5.92 -9.82 -16.39
C LEU A 45 5.99 -9.51 -14.89
N VAL A 46 6.29 -10.51 -14.06
CA VAL A 46 6.26 -10.35 -12.59
C VAL A 46 7.25 -9.28 -12.11
N PRO A 47 8.49 -9.18 -12.61
CA PRO A 47 9.41 -8.12 -12.18
C PRO A 47 8.92 -6.69 -12.44
N THR A 48 8.04 -6.47 -13.42
CA THR A 48 7.46 -5.14 -13.70
C THR A 48 6.45 -4.67 -12.65
N LEU A 49 5.95 -5.59 -11.82
CA LEU A 49 5.00 -5.30 -10.75
C LEU A 49 5.69 -4.91 -9.42
N TYR A 50 7.02 -4.95 -9.40
CA TYR A 50 7.84 -4.58 -8.24
C TYR A 50 8.53 -3.24 -8.45
N LEU A 51 8.62 -2.45 -7.37
CA LEU A 51 9.41 -1.23 -7.37
C LEU A 51 10.91 -1.58 -7.39
N PRO A 52 11.78 -0.67 -7.87
CA PRO A 52 13.22 -0.92 -7.91
C PRO A 52 13.85 -1.28 -6.55
N ASN A 53 13.28 -0.80 -5.46
CA ASN A 53 13.71 -1.03 -4.08
C ASN A 53 12.75 -1.94 -3.27
N SER A 54 11.88 -2.70 -3.95
CA SER A 54 11.04 -3.68 -3.27
C SER A 54 11.88 -4.77 -2.60
N SER A 55 11.46 -5.15 -1.38
CA SER A 55 12.01 -6.29 -0.64
C SER A 55 11.03 -7.45 -0.71
N ILE A 56 11.52 -8.65 -1.03
CA ILE A 56 10.72 -9.87 -1.15
C ILE A 56 11.27 -10.89 -0.17
N VAL A 57 10.40 -11.68 0.45
CA VAL A 57 10.79 -12.84 1.26
C VAL A 57 9.99 -14.04 0.79
N TRP A 58 10.67 -15.06 0.27
CA TRP A 58 10.08 -16.29 -0.22
C TRP A 58 10.46 -17.47 0.69
N ASN A 59 9.51 -18.02 1.44
CA ASN A 59 9.74 -19.11 2.41
C ASN A 59 10.92 -18.84 3.36
N GLY A 60 11.06 -17.60 3.84
CA GLY A 60 12.14 -17.17 4.72
C GLY A 60 13.43 -16.75 4.00
N THR A 61 13.52 -16.92 2.68
CA THR A 61 14.67 -16.48 1.87
C THR A 61 14.44 -15.05 1.40
N PRO A 62 15.27 -14.07 1.79
CA PRO A 62 15.17 -12.72 1.24
C PRO A 62 15.60 -12.70 -0.23
N VAL A 63 14.90 -11.90 -1.02
CA VAL A 63 15.15 -11.67 -2.45
C VAL A 63 15.06 -10.16 -2.68
N SER A 64 16.16 -9.58 -3.15
CA SER A 64 16.33 -8.13 -3.27
C SER A 64 16.61 -7.72 -4.71
N GLY A 65 15.76 -6.85 -5.25
CA GLY A 65 15.91 -6.30 -6.59
C GLY A 65 15.49 -7.25 -7.72
N GLN A 66 15.42 -6.69 -8.94
CA GLN A 66 14.85 -7.38 -10.10
C GLN A 66 15.68 -8.58 -10.59
N GLN A 67 17.02 -8.54 -10.45
CA GLN A 67 17.89 -9.60 -10.93
C GLN A 67 17.70 -10.89 -10.11
N GLU A 68 17.69 -10.77 -8.78
CA GLU A 68 17.46 -11.91 -7.88
C GLU A 68 16.03 -12.44 -8.03
N LEU A 69 15.03 -11.56 -8.16
CA LEU A 69 13.65 -11.96 -8.45
C LEU A 69 13.56 -12.76 -9.75
N THR A 70 14.19 -12.29 -10.83
CA THR A 70 14.19 -12.99 -12.11
C THR A 70 14.90 -14.35 -12.01
N ALA A 71 16.02 -14.42 -11.29
CA ALA A 71 16.73 -15.69 -11.05
C ALA A 71 15.87 -16.68 -10.26
N MET A 72 15.22 -16.23 -9.19
CA MET A 72 14.27 -17.02 -8.40
C MET A 72 13.13 -17.54 -9.28
N LEU A 73 12.49 -16.67 -10.06
CA LEU A 73 11.39 -17.05 -10.96
C LEU A 73 11.83 -18.07 -12.01
N ASN A 74 13.04 -18.00 -12.55
CA ASN A 74 13.56 -19.00 -13.49
C ASN A 74 13.84 -20.35 -12.83
N SER A 75 14.23 -20.36 -11.55
CA SER A 75 14.52 -21.60 -10.80
C SER A 75 13.27 -22.38 -10.38
N MET A 76 12.12 -21.72 -10.30
CA MET A 76 10.86 -22.33 -9.88
C MET A 76 10.13 -23.00 -11.06
N PRO A 77 9.35 -24.06 -10.82
CA PRO A 77 8.41 -24.56 -11.83
C PRO A 77 7.29 -23.54 -12.10
N GLY A 78 6.53 -23.76 -13.19
CA GLY A 78 5.29 -23.01 -13.42
C GLY A 78 4.27 -23.25 -12.32
N SER A 79 3.47 -22.23 -12.03
CA SER A 79 2.39 -22.26 -11.04
C SER A 79 1.02 -22.16 -11.71
N LYS A 80 0.00 -22.52 -10.94
CA LYS A 80 -1.40 -22.18 -11.22
C LYS A 80 -2.07 -21.84 -9.90
N HIS A 81 -2.43 -20.57 -9.72
CA HIS A 81 -3.03 -20.06 -8.49
C HIS A 81 -4.56 -20.06 -8.61
N GLU A 82 -5.23 -20.50 -7.56
CA GLU A 82 -6.68 -20.37 -7.37
C GLU A 82 -6.91 -19.49 -6.14
N VAL A 83 -7.37 -18.26 -6.36
CA VAL A 83 -7.58 -17.29 -5.28
C VAL A 83 -8.93 -17.55 -4.63
N GLN A 84 -8.93 -18.03 -3.39
CA GLN A 84 -10.15 -18.28 -2.61
C GLN A 84 -10.61 -17.06 -1.81
N ALA A 85 -9.65 -16.24 -1.39
CA ALA A 85 -9.91 -15.03 -0.63
C ALA A 85 -8.75 -14.05 -0.84
N PHE A 86 -9.06 -12.76 -0.71
CA PHE A 86 -8.09 -11.69 -0.56
C PHE A 86 -8.62 -10.69 0.47
N ASP A 87 -7.71 -9.95 1.07
CA ASP A 87 -8.02 -8.89 2.02
C ASP A 87 -7.17 -7.67 1.70
N SER A 88 -7.69 -6.47 1.94
CA SER A 88 -6.94 -5.25 1.75
C SER A 88 -7.34 -4.16 2.73
N HIS A 89 -6.34 -3.36 3.09
CA HIS A 89 -6.50 -2.24 4.00
C HIS A 89 -5.90 -1.00 3.36
N ALA A 90 -6.62 0.11 3.42
CA ALA A 90 -6.04 1.40 3.10
C ALA A 90 -4.97 1.73 4.15
N LEU A 91 -3.73 1.96 3.70
CA LEU A 91 -2.68 2.45 4.58
C LEU A 91 -3.02 3.90 4.97
N GLY A 92 -3.35 4.11 6.25
CA GLY A 92 -3.73 5.41 6.80
C GLY A 92 -2.55 6.37 6.79
N GLY A 93 -2.44 7.21 5.77
CA GLY A 93 -1.80 8.49 5.90
C GLY A 93 -2.79 9.43 6.59
N ALA A 94 -2.41 10.03 7.72
CA ALA A 94 -3.06 11.24 8.15
C ALA A 94 -3.16 12.15 6.91
N VAL A 95 -4.38 12.52 6.53
CA VAL A 95 -4.55 13.72 5.72
C VAL A 95 -3.96 14.83 6.59
N HIS A 96 -2.67 15.12 6.42
CA HIS A 96 -2.13 16.36 6.91
C HIS A 96 -2.89 17.40 6.11
N GLY A 97 -3.93 17.96 6.74
CA GLY A 97 -4.65 19.10 6.24
C GLY A 97 -3.63 20.21 6.10
N GLY A 98 -2.97 20.28 4.94
CA GLY A 98 -2.20 21.42 4.49
C GLY A 98 -3.17 22.54 4.14
N GLY A 99 -3.81 23.09 5.17
CA GLY A 99 -4.61 24.29 5.15
C GLY A 99 -4.22 25.07 6.40
N GLN A 100 -3.41 26.09 6.20
CA GLN A 100 -2.82 26.97 7.20
C GLN A 100 -3.86 27.55 8.16
N ASP A 101 -3.75 27.24 9.45
CA ASP A 101 -4.18 28.15 10.52
C ASP A 101 -2.92 28.69 11.21
N GLY A 102 -2.34 29.71 10.58
CA GLY A 102 -1.26 30.50 11.16
C GLY A 102 -1.83 31.42 12.24
N GLY A 103 -1.78 30.99 13.49
CA GLY A 103 -2.06 31.81 14.65
C GLY A 103 -0.89 31.84 15.61
N GLU A 104 0.04 32.80 15.44
CA GLU A 104 0.94 33.25 16.51
C GLU A 104 1.16 34.78 16.43
N ASN A 105 0.27 35.49 17.10
CA ASN A 105 0.48 36.71 17.90
C ASN A 105 1.94 37.17 18.18
N ASN A 106 2.27 38.41 17.79
CA ASN A 106 3.04 39.31 18.65
C ASN A 106 2.71 40.80 18.39
N ALA A 107 2.56 41.55 19.47
CA ALA A 107 2.18 42.95 19.53
C ALA A 107 3.35 43.90 19.29
N LEU A 108 3.13 44.99 18.53
CA LEU A 108 3.88 46.24 18.64
C LEU A 108 2.92 47.42 18.43
N SER A 109 2.87 48.29 19.45
CA SER A 109 1.99 49.45 19.63
C SER A 109 2.18 50.59 18.61
N PRO A 110 1.21 51.50 18.44
CA PRO A 110 1.31 52.63 17.52
C PRO A 110 2.18 53.77 18.07
N SER A 111 2.83 54.50 17.16
CA SER A 111 3.33 55.86 17.36
C SER A 111 2.99 56.68 16.12
#